data_AF-A0A7U9R8Z7-F1
#
_entry.id   AF-A0A7U9R8Z7-F1
#
_cell.length_a   1.000
_cell.length_b   1.000
_cell.length_c   1.000
_cell.angle_alpha   90.00
_cell.angle_beta   90.00
_cell.angle_gamma   90.00
#
_symmetry.space_group_name_H-M   'P 1'
#
loop_
_entity.id
_entity.type
_entity.pdbx_description
1 polymer ?
#
loop_
_entity_poly.entity_id
_entity_poly.type
_entity_poly.pdbx_seq_one_letter_code
_entity_poly.pdbx_strand_id
1 'polypeptide(L)'
;MKAFFRITVPMMQAGIVSGAILSWVTMISELSTAIILYTGRTKTLTVAIYTEVIRGNYGTAAALSTILTLLTVASLLLFNKMNGGKELSL
;
A
#
# COMPACT_ATOMS: atom_id res chain seq x y z
N MET A 1 28.44 9.73 -9.70
CA MET A 1 27.21 9.77 -8.88
C MET A 1 26.48 11.12 -8.86
N LYS A 2 27.16 12.28 -8.85
CA LYS A 2 26.49 13.61 -8.78
C LYS A 2 25.43 13.85 -9.89
N ALA A 3 25.70 13.42 -11.12
CA ALA A 3 24.77 13.58 -12.24
C ALA A 3 23.46 12.79 -12.06
N PHE A 4 23.53 11.56 -11.54
CA PHE A 4 22.34 10.71 -11.34
C PHE A 4 21.32 11.36 -10.39
N PHE A 5 21.77 11.76 -9.19
CA PHE A 5 20.87 12.35 -8.19
C PHE A 5 20.40 13.76 -8.54
N ARG A 6 21.18 14.52 -9.32
CA ARG A 6 20.88 15.93 -9.62
C ARG A 6 20.14 16.14 -10.94
N ILE A 7 20.27 15.21 -11.90
CA ILE A 7 19.69 15.31 -13.24
C ILE A 7 18.68 14.18 -13.46
N THR A 8 19.14 12.93 -13.38
CA THR A 8 18.30 11.76 -13.71
C THR A 8 17.12 11.60 -12.75
N VAL A 9 17.35 11.70 -11.44
CA VAL A 9 16.28 11.53 -10.42
C VAL A 9 15.17 12.58 -10.54
N PRO A 10 15.46 13.90 -10.62
CA PRO A 10 14.41 14.90 -10.86
C PRO A 10 13.70 14.74 -12.20
N MET A 11 14.40 14.32 -13.26
CA MET A 11 13.76 14.07 -14.55
C MET A 11 12.76 12.91 -14.50
N MET A 12 13.06 11.87 -13.72
CA MET A 12 12.20 10.68 -13.58
C MET A 12 11.23 10.77 -12.39
N GLN A 13 11.16 11.90 -11.69
CA GLN A 13 10.41 12.04 -10.43
C GLN A 13 8.94 11.60 -10.56
N ALA A 14 8.27 11.94 -11.66
CA ALA A 14 6.88 11.55 -11.89
C ALA A 14 6.73 10.03 -12.01
N GLY A 15 7.66 9.37 -12.71
CA GLY A 15 7.68 7.91 -12.84
C GLY A 15 8.01 7.22 -11.52
N ILE A 16 8.94 7.77 -10.73
CA ILE A 16 9.28 7.24 -9.40
C ILE A 16 8.08 7.32 -8.46
N VAL A 17 7.37 8.45 -8.44
CA VAL A 17 6.16 8.62 -7.61
C VAL A 17 5.07 7.65 -8.04
N SER A 18 4.77 7.54 -9.35
CA SER A 18 3.78 6.57 -9.85
C SER A 18 4.14 5.12 -9.51
N GLY A 19 5.42 4.75 -9.66
CA GLY A 19 5.91 3.43 -9.28
C GLY A 19 5.78 3.17 -7.78
N ALA A 20 6.13 4.15 -6.95
CA ALA A 20 6.00 4.05 -5.50
C ALA A 20 4.55 3.87 -5.06
N ILE A 21 3.59 4.55 -5.71
CA ILE A 21 2.15 4.38 -5.45
C ILE A 21 1.70 2.97 -5.77
N LEU A 22 2.05 2.48 -6.97
CA LEU A 22 1.68 1.12 -7.39
C LEU A 22 2.28 0.07 -6.45
N SER A 23 3.56 0.22 -6.07
CA SER A 23 4.20 -0.66 -5.10
C SER A 23 3.53 -0.59 -3.73
N TRP A 24 3.18 0.61 -3.24
CA TRP A 24 2.50 0.80 -1.95
C TRP A 24 1.16 0.07 -1.90
N VAL A 25 0.32 0.26 -2.92
CA VAL A 25 -1.00 -0.37 -3.01
C VAL A 25 -0.88 -1.89 -3.03
N THR A 26 0.08 -2.44 -3.78
CA THR A 26 0.31 -3.89 -3.80
C THR A 26 0.78 -4.40 -2.43
N MET A 27 1.72 -3.70 -1.78
CA MET A 27 2.28 -4.11 -0.49
C MET A 27 1.29 -4.05 0.67
N ILE A 28 0.44 -3.02 0.74
CA ILE A 28 -0.50 -2.86 1.87
C ILE A 28 -1.59 -3.94 1.90
N SER A 29 -1.94 -4.50 0.73
CA SER A 29 -2.89 -5.61 0.58
C SER A 29 -2.25 -6.99 0.56
N GLU A 30 -0.93 -7.09 0.70
CA GLU A 30 -0.22 -8.36 0.58
C GLU A 30 -0.50 -9.26 1.80
N LEU A 31 -0.99 -10.46 1.52
CA LEU A 31 -1.24 -11.49 2.53
C LEU A 31 -0.30 -12.70 2.37
N SER A 32 -0.03 -13.13 1.14
CA SER A 32 0.64 -14.41 0.86
C SER A 32 2.04 -14.48 1.46
N THR A 33 2.84 -13.43 1.27
CA THR A 33 4.17 -13.36 1.89
C THR A 33 4.08 -13.12 3.40
N ALA A 34 3.15 -12.27 3.83
CA ALA A 34 3.00 -11.87 5.22
C ALA A 34 2.61 -13.04 6.13
N ILE A 35 1.71 -13.92 5.70
CA ILE A 35 1.25 -15.07 6.51
C ILE A 35 2.35 -16.11 6.73
N ILE A 36 3.34 -16.19 5.82
CA ILE A 36 4.47 -17.12 5.96
C ILE A 36 5.54 -16.54 6.89
N LEU A 37 5.78 -15.23 6.82
CA LEU A 37 6.89 -14.57 7.51
C LEU A 37 6.52 -13.90 8.84
N TYR A 38 5.23 -13.68 9.13
CA TYR A 38 4.87 -12.97 10.35
C TYR A 38 5.26 -13.77 11.60
N THR A 39 5.68 -13.03 12.61
CA THR A 39 5.87 -13.54 13.98
C THR A 39 4.79 -12.91 14.85
N GLY A 40 4.62 -13.39 16.09
CA GLY A 40 3.61 -12.85 17.02
C GLY A 40 3.69 -11.32 17.22
N ARG A 41 4.86 -10.70 16.98
CA ARG A 41 5.06 -9.24 17.11
C ARG A 41 4.90 -8.47 15.79
N THR A 42 5.01 -9.12 14.63
CA THR A 42 4.98 -8.48 13.31
C THR A 42 3.69 -8.76 12.54
N LYS A 43 2.60 -8.99 13.28
CA LYS A 43 1.28 -9.27 12.71
C LYS A 43 0.77 -8.05 11.93
N THR A 44 0.63 -8.19 10.61
CA THR A 44 0.08 -7.16 9.73
C THR A 44 -1.45 -7.11 9.84
N LEU A 45 -2.04 -6.00 9.37
CA LEU A 45 -3.50 -5.83 9.36
C LEU A 45 -4.18 -6.88 8.47
N THR A 46 -3.59 -7.21 7.31
CA THR A 46 -4.04 -8.30 6.43
C THR A 46 -4.03 -9.66 7.12
N VAL A 47 -2.96 -10.01 7.85
CA VAL A 47 -2.90 -11.27 8.62
C VAL A 47 -3.92 -11.27 9.76
N ALA A 48 -4.17 -10.12 10.40
CA ALA A 48 -5.19 -10.00 11.44
C ALA A 48 -6.60 -10.26 10.91
N ILE A 49 -6.96 -9.66 9.77
CA ILE A 49 -8.24 -9.91 9.10
C ILE A 49 -8.37 -11.41 8.81
N TYR A 50 -7.38 -12.01 8.17
CA TYR A 50 -7.39 -13.43 7.82
C TYR A 50 -7.56 -14.33 9.05
N THR A 51 -6.86 -14.03 10.14
CA THR A 51 -6.96 -14.78 11.40
C THR A 51 -8.39 -14.74 11.96
N GLU A 52 -9.02 -13.56 11.98
CA GLU A 52 -10.38 -13.40 12.52
C GLU A 52 -11.43 -14.08 11.64
N VAL A 53 -11.24 -14.12 10.32
CA VAL A 53 -12.08 -14.90 9.39
C VAL A 53 -12.01 -16.40 9.70
N ILE A 54 -10.80 -16.95 9.88
CA ILE A 54 -10.63 -18.37 10.24
C ILE A 54 -11.27 -18.70 11.59
N ARG A 55 -11.23 -17.76 12.54
CA ARG A 55 -11.87 -17.89 13.85
C ARG A 55 -13.39 -17.80 13.81
N GLY A 56 -13.98 -17.50 12.64
CA GLY A 56 -15.43 -17.28 12.48
C GLY A 56 -15.93 -15.94 13.02
N ASN A 57 -15.02 -15.03 13.39
CA ASN A 57 -15.36 -13.72 13.95
C ASN A 57 -15.52 -12.68 12.83
N TYR A 58 -16.56 -12.86 12.02
CA TYR A 58 -16.79 -12.02 10.84
C TYR A 58 -17.04 -10.54 11.17
N GLY A 59 -17.62 -10.23 12.33
CA GLY A 59 -17.83 -8.84 12.75
C GLY A 59 -16.51 -8.09 12.95
N THR A 60 -15.55 -8.71 13.63
CA THR A 60 -14.23 -8.12 13.84
C THR A 60 -13.42 -8.10 12.54
N ALA A 61 -13.50 -9.16 11.74
CA ALA A 61 -12.85 -9.21 10.44
C ALA A 61 -13.36 -8.10 9.49
N ALA A 62 -14.67 -7.85 9.48
CA ALA A 62 -15.27 -6.77 8.70
C ALA A 62 -14.79 -5.40 9.17
N ALA A 63 -14.77 -5.15 10.48
CA ALA A 63 -14.28 -3.89 11.04
C ALA A 63 -12.81 -3.62 10.67
N LEU A 64 -11.93 -4.63 10.81
CA LEU A 64 -10.52 -4.51 10.42
C LEU A 64 -10.36 -4.31 8.90
N SER A 65 -11.18 -4.99 8.09
CA SER A 65 -11.18 -4.83 6.63
C SER A 65 -11.60 -3.42 6.23
N THR A 66 -12.63 -2.85 6.85
CA THR A 66 -13.04 -1.47 6.61
C THR A 66 -11.92 -0.49 6.95
N ILE A 67 -11.22 -0.68 8.07
CA ILE A 67 -10.07 0.17 8.44
C ILE A 67 -8.97 0.08 7.37
N LEU A 68 -8.63 -1.14 6.93
CA LEU A 68 -7.63 -1.36 5.89
C LEU A 68 -8.05 -0.67 4.58
N THR A 69 -9.31 -0.84 4.15
CA THR A 69 -9.85 -0.19 2.95
C THR A 69 -9.78 1.32 3.05
N LEU A 70 -10.17 1.90 4.19
CA LEU A 70 -10.09 3.35 4.42
C LEU A 70 -8.65 3.86 4.34
N LEU A 71 -7.69 3.14 4.91
CA LEU A 71 -6.27 3.49 4.81
C LEU A 71 -5.74 3.42 3.38
N THR A 72 -6.14 2.40 2.61
CA THR A 72 -5.77 2.27 1.20
C THR A 72 -6.36 3.40 0.36
N VAL A 73 -7.65 3.70 0.54
CA VAL A 73 -8.33 4.80 -0.16
C VAL A 73 -7.72 6.15 0.23
N ALA A 74 -7.48 6.41 1.52
CA ALA A 74 -6.85 7.64 1.98
C ALA A 74 -5.44 7.80 1.40
N SER A 75 -4.65 6.72 1.37
CA SER A 75 -3.33 6.71 0.73
C SER A 75 -3.43 7.06 -0.75
N LEU A 76 -4.31 6.39 -1.49
CA LEU A 76 -4.54 6.65 -2.92
C LEU A 76 -4.98 8.09 -3.19
N LEU A 77 -5.90 8.63 -2.39
CA LEU A 77 -6.37 10.01 -2.53
C LEU A 77 -5.28 11.03 -2.23
N LEU A 78 -4.47 10.79 -1.19
CA LEU A 78 -3.32 11.63 -0.86
C LEU A 78 -2.33 11.67 -2.03
N PHE A 79 -2.02 10.50 -2.58
CA PHE A 79 -1.12 10.38 -3.72
C PHE A 79 -1.68 11.02 -4.99
N ASN A 80 -2.97 10.82 -5.29
CA ASN A 80 -3.62 11.44 -6.45
C ASN A 80 -3.59 12.99 -6.32
N LYS A 81 -3.88 13.51 -5.12
CA LYS A 81 -3.81 14.95 -4.85
C LYS A 81 -2.39 15.51 -5.03
N MET A 82 -1.35 14.78 -4.63
CA MET A 82 0.04 15.17 -4.84
C MET A 82 0.46 15.14 -6.32
N ASN A 83 -0.11 14.23 -7.12
CA ASN A 83 0.19 14.10 -8.55
C ASN A 83 -0.53 15.11 -9.45
N GLY A 84 -1.51 15.86 -8.93
CA GLY A 84 -2.05 17.08 -9.57
C GLY A 84 -2.34 16.96 -11.06
N GLY A 85 -3.31 16.12 -11.44
CA GLY A 85 -4.02 16.22 -12.73
C GLY A 85 -3.19 16.03 -14.02
N LYS A 86 -1.97 15.52 -13.96
CA LYS A 86 -1.33 14.95 -15.17
C LYS A 86 -1.86 13.54 -15.32
N GLU A 87 -2.93 13.42 -16.10
CA GLU A 87 -3.55 12.16 -16.49
C GLU A 87 -2.49 11.09 -16.71
N LEU A 88 -2.71 9.90 -16.14
CA LEU A 88 -2.03 8.72 -16.63
C LEU A 88 -2.43 8.56 -18.11
N SER A 89 -1.64 9.16 -18.99
CA SER A 89 -1.60 8.75 -20.39
C SER A 89 -0.93 7.37 -20.39
N LEU A 90 -1.76 6.35 -20.20
CA LEU A 90 -1.52 5.02 -20.75
C LEU A 90 -1.46 5.11 -22.28
#